data_AF-A0A946UCR8-F1
#
_entry.id   AF-A0A946UCR8-F1
#
_cell.length_a   1.000
_cell.length_b   1.000
_cell.length_c   1.000
_cell.angle_alpha   90.00
_cell.angle_beta   90.00
_cell.angle_gamma   90.00
#
_symmetry.space_group_name_H-M   'P 1'
#
loop_
_entity.id
_entity.type
_entity.pdbx_description
1 polymer ?
#
loop_
_entity_poly.entity_id
_entity_poly.type
_entity_poly.pdbx_seq_one_letter_code
_entity_poly.pdbx_strand_id
1 'polypeptide(L)'
;MRAFFLAAALLVSLPLAAAEPALVLFVTVDQLRGDTPWRLRDRFGEGGFRYLMDRGAVYADAHFRHSMTKTGPGHATLFTGSGPAGHGLVSNDWFDRELGRDVNCVEDTASPLLGNLPDEAAKDPHSGRSPRRLTASTIGDELVLASAGRSRVFAASLKDRGAIVPAGRKGKAWWYEKTAGEFVSSRFYFTQLPGWVTAWNQARPAHGFLGGEWTLMHPRESYRALDMDDRPFEKMRGTLGRTFPHPLGDRPGPEFYTALRYSPMADELLLDFVEEMMRQEQ
;
A
#
# COMPACT_ATOMS: atom_id res chain seq x y z
N MET A 1 0.34 -36.07 -64.03
CA MET A 1 0.76 -34.96 -63.16
C MET A 1 0.25 -35.22 -61.75
N ARG A 2 1.13 -35.15 -60.75
CA ARG A 2 0.89 -35.57 -59.36
C ARG A 2 0.05 -34.53 -58.62
N ALA A 3 -1.03 -34.96 -57.97
CA ALA A 3 -1.80 -34.14 -57.04
C ALA A 3 -1.06 -34.04 -55.71
N PHE A 4 -0.68 -32.83 -55.30
CA PHE A 4 -0.14 -32.54 -53.98
C PHE A 4 -1.32 -32.19 -53.05
N PHE A 5 -1.60 -33.05 -52.07
CA PHE A 5 -2.43 -32.70 -50.93
C PHE A 5 -1.57 -31.95 -49.90
N LEU A 6 -1.89 -30.68 -49.67
CA LEU A 6 -1.30 -29.90 -48.58
C LEU A 6 -2.07 -30.23 -47.30
N ALA A 7 -1.48 -31.04 -46.42
CA ALA A 7 -2.02 -31.26 -45.08
C ALA A 7 -1.65 -30.04 -44.21
N ALA A 8 -2.62 -29.15 -43.98
CA ALA A 8 -2.49 -28.09 -43.00
C ALA A 8 -2.57 -28.70 -41.60
N ALA A 9 -1.43 -28.88 -40.93
CA ALA A 9 -1.39 -29.25 -39.53
C ALA A 9 -1.87 -28.05 -38.68
N LEU A 10 -3.11 -28.12 -38.19
CA LEU A 10 -3.55 -27.24 -37.10
C LEU A 10 -2.75 -27.62 -35.85
N LEU A 11 -1.70 -26.85 -35.55
CA LEU A 11 -1.06 -26.85 -34.24
C LEU A 11 -2.04 -26.20 -33.25
N VAL A 12 -2.90 -27.01 -32.66
CA VAL A 12 -3.65 -26.61 -31.46
C VAL A 12 -2.65 -26.57 -30.32
N SER A 13 -2.14 -25.38 -30.00
CA SER A 13 -1.43 -25.15 -28.76
C SER A 13 -2.43 -25.28 -27.62
N LEU A 14 -2.53 -26.47 -27.02
CA LEU A 14 -3.18 -26.61 -25.73
C LEU A 14 -2.42 -25.72 -24.74
N PRO A 15 -3.06 -24.74 -24.08
CA PRO A 15 -2.38 -24.01 -23.04
C PRO A 15 -2.02 -25.04 -21.98
N LEU A 16 -0.72 -25.20 -21.72
CA LEU A 16 -0.26 -25.90 -20.53
C LEU A 16 -0.86 -25.12 -19.37
N ALA A 17 -1.88 -25.68 -18.71
CA ALA A 17 -2.52 -25.05 -17.58
C ALA A 17 -1.43 -24.87 -16.52
N ALA A 18 -0.90 -23.65 -16.40
CA ALA A 18 0.04 -23.31 -15.34
C ALA A 18 -0.65 -23.63 -14.02
N ALA A 19 0.07 -24.27 -13.10
CA ALA A 19 -0.47 -24.55 -11.77
C ALA A 19 -0.99 -23.25 -11.16
N GLU A 20 -2.22 -23.30 -10.64
CA GLU A 20 -2.85 -22.14 -10.03
C GLU A 20 -2.02 -21.72 -8.79
N PRO A 21 -1.56 -20.45 -8.71
CA PRO A 21 -0.74 -20.02 -7.58
C PRO A 21 -1.58 -20.04 -6.30
N ALA A 22 -1.04 -20.63 -5.23
CA ALA A 22 -1.68 -20.64 -3.92
C ALA A 22 -1.75 -19.25 -3.28
N LEU A 23 -0.88 -18.33 -3.70
CA LEU A 23 -0.81 -16.94 -3.23
C LEU A 23 -0.44 -16.02 -4.39
N VAL A 24 -1.14 -14.89 -4.49
CA VAL A 24 -0.74 -13.76 -5.33
C VAL A 24 -0.41 -12.59 -4.42
N LEU A 25 0.85 -12.15 -4.46
CA LEU A 25 1.34 -11.01 -3.68
C LEU A 25 1.38 -9.75 -4.56
N PHE A 26 0.59 -8.74 -4.20
CA PHE A 26 0.61 -7.43 -4.83
C PHE A 26 1.39 -6.43 -3.96
N VAL A 27 2.49 -5.90 -4.48
CA VAL A 27 3.29 -4.87 -3.81
C VAL A 27 3.20 -3.57 -4.61
N THR A 28 2.65 -2.52 -4.00
CA THR A 28 2.62 -1.17 -4.58
C THR A 28 3.53 -0.25 -3.75
N VAL A 29 4.64 0.19 -4.34
CA VAL A 29 5.55 1.14 -3.69
C VAL A 29 5.10 2.56 -4.03
N ASP A 30 4.55 3.27 -3.04
CA ASP A 30 4.01 4.62 -3.24
C ASP A 30 5.12 5.58 -3.70
N GLN A 31 4.83 6.36 -4.74
CA GLN A 31 5.75 7.35 -5.33
C GLN A 31 7.04 6.78 -5.95
N LEU A 32 7.14 5.46 -6.19
CA LEU A 32 8.27 4.88 -6.92
C LEU A 32 8.21 5.22 -8.41
N ARG A 33 9.05 6.15 -8.85
CA ARG A 33 9.17 6.51 -10.27
C ARG A 33 9.75 5.34 -11.08
N GLY A 34 9.22 5.09 -12.27
CA GLY A 34 9.55 3.90 -13.08
C GLY A 34 11.01 3.75 -13.49
N ASP A 35 11.77 4.85 -13.56
CA ASP A 35 13.22 4.84 -13.83
C ASP A 35 14.08 4.58 -12.58
N THR A 36 13.54 4.76 -11.38
CA THR A 36 14.29 4.64 -10.11
C THR A 36 14.91 3.25 -9.92
N PRO A 37 14.20 2.13 -10.15
CA PRO A 37 14.79 0.80 -10.03
C PRO A 37 16.03 0.60 -10.92
N TRP A 38 16.00 1.14 -12.13
CA TRP A 38 17.11 1.07 -13.09
C TRP A 38 18.26 1.99 -12.71
N ARG A 39 17.96 3.24 -12.31
CA ARG A 39 18.98 4.23 -11.92
C ARG A 39 19.74 3.85 -10.66
N LEU A 40 19.11 3.10 -9.76
CA LEU A 40 19.67 2.65 -8.49
C LEU A 40 20.01 1.15 -8.49
N ARG A 41 20.03 0.48 -9.66
CA ARG A 41 20.23 -0.97 -9.76
C ARG A 41 21.45 -1.46 -8.98
N ASP A 42 22.57 -0.76 -9.08
CA ASP A 42 23.84 -1.12 -8.41
C ASP A 42 23.83 -0.85 -6.90
N ARG A 43 22.78 -0.20 -6.37
CA ARG A 43 22.55 0.02 -4.94
C ARG A 43 21.64 -1.02 -4.31
N PHE A 44 20.97 -1.86 -5.10
CA PHE A 44 20.08 -2.89 -4.58
C PHE A 44 20.82 -4.22 -4.35
N GLY A 45 20.43 -4.90 -3.27
CA GLY A 45 20.78 -6.31 -3.06
C GLY A 45 20.09 -7.24 -4.06
N GLU A 46 20.54 -8.49 -4.11
CA GLU A 46 20.12 -9.44 -5.15
C GLU A 46 18.68 -9.96 -4.97
N GLY A 47 18.16 -10.01 -3.74
CA GLY A 47 16.85 -10.62 -3.42
C GLY A 47 15.62 -9.72 -3.55
N GLY A 48 15.79 -8.43 -3.87
CA GLY A 48 14.70 -7.45 -3.93
C GLY A 48 14.36 -7.02 -5.37
N PHE A 49 14.42 -5.72 -5.65
CA PHE A 49 14.19 -5.18 -7.00
C PHE A 49 15.04 -5.87 -8.07
N ARG A 50 16.32 -6.18 -7.80
CA ARG A 50 17.17 -6.90 -8.77
C ARG A 50 16.63 -8.27 -9.13
N TYR A 51 16.15 -9.05 -8.15
CA TYR A 51 15.53 -10.34 -8.42
C TYR A 51 14.33 -10.19 -9.37
N LEU A 52 13.42 -9.24 -9.08
CA LEU A 52 12.24 -9.00 -9.91
C LEU A 52 12.61 -8.50 -11.31
N MET A 53 13.64 -7.67 -11.44
CA MET A 53 14.12 -7.15 -12.72
C MET A 53 14.83 -8.19 -13.56
N ASP A 54 15.66 -9.03 -12.93
CA ASP A 54 16.51 -10.01 -13.62
C ASP A 54 15.77 -11.32 -13.93
N ARG A 55 14.71 -11.64 -13.18
CA ARG A 55 13.98 -12.93 -13.26
C ARG A 55 12.49 -12.82 -13.54
N GLY A 56 11.92 -11.62 -13.47
CA GLY A 56 10.50 -11.37 -13.68
C GLY A 56 10.15 -10.91 -15.11
N ALA A 57 8.85 -10.73 -15.35
CA ALA A 57 8.37 -10.01 -16.51
C ALA A 57 8.31 -8.51 -16.20
N VAL A 58 9.09 -7.70 -16.92
CA VAL A 58 9.24 -6.27 -16.63
C VAL A 58 8.61 -5.42 -17.73
N TYR A 59 7.59 -4.64 -17.35
CA TYR A 59 6.98 -3.64 -18.21
C TYR A 59 7.64 -2.28 -17.96
N ALA A 60 8.68 -1.95 -18.74
CA ALA A 60 9.47 -0.73 -18.56
C ALA A 60 8.77 0.55 -19.06
N ASP A 61 7.72 0.42 -19.88
CA ASP A 61 6.96 1.53 -20.45
C ASP A 61 5.49 1.47 -20.03
N ALA A 62 5.25 1.37 -18.72
CA ALA A 62 3.91 1.34 -18.14
C ALA A 62 3.52 2.73 -17.60
N HIS A 63 2.34 3.24 -18.00
CA HIS A 63 1.86 4.57 -17.64
C HIS A 63 0.43 4.56 -17.12
N PHE A 64 0.15 5.40 -16.12
CA PHE A 64 -1.22 5.73 -15.76
C PHE A 64 -1.86 6.54 -16.89
N ARG A 65 -2.97 6.02 -17.44
CA ARG A 65 -3.69 6.68 -18.56
C ARG A 65 -4.65 7.79 -18.10
N HIS A 66 -4.48 8.29 -16.89
CA HIS A 66 -5.27 9.38 -16.31
C HIS A 66 -4.35 10.47 -15.76
N SER A 67 -4.82 11.71 -15.74
CA SER A 67 -4.02 12.86 -15.26
C SER A 67 -3.84 12.91 -13.74
N MET A 68 -4.75 12.29 -12.98
CA MET A 68 -4.77 12.37 -11.51
C MET A 68 -3.85 11.33 -10.87
N THR A 69 -2.54 11.49 -11.00
CA THR A 69 -1.50 10.60 -10.44
C THR A 69 -1.33 10.80 -8.93
N LYS A 70 -2.42 10.66 -8.18
CA LYS A 70 -2.47 10.64 -6.70
C LYS A 70 -2.68 9.21 -6.21
N THR A 71 -2.36 8.97 -4.95
CA THR A 71 -2.41 7.64 -4.32
C THR A 71 -3.75 6.91 -4.50
N GLY A 72 -4.88 7.53 -4.14
CA GLY A 72 -6.21 6.91 -4.20
C GLY A 72 -6.62 6.49 -5.62
N PRO A 73 -6.65 7.41 -6.59
CA PRO A 73 -6.91 7.08 -8.00
C PRO A 73 -5.92 6.04 -8.57
N GLY A 74 -4.62 6.17 -8.25
CA GLY A 74 -3.61 5.24 -8.73
C GLY A 74 -3.82 3.81 -8.23
N HIS A 75 -4.07 3.63 -6.93
CA HIS A 75 -4.42 2.31 -6.38
C HIS A 75 -5.72 1.79 -7.01
N ALA A 76 -6.73 2.64 -7.16
CA ALA A 76 -7.99 2.20 -7.77
C ALA A 76 -7.79 1.71 -9.21
N THR A 77 -6.97 2.40 -10.00
CA THR A 77 -6.63 1.96 -11.36
C THR A 77 -5.88 0.62 -11.36
N LEU A 78 -4.87 0.44 -10.49
CA LEU A 78 -4.12 -0.80 -10.40
C LEU A 78 -4.98 -2.02 -10.04
N PHE A 79 -5.93 -1.85 -9.12
CA PHE A 79 -6.70 -2.95 -8.57
C PHE A 79 -8.06 -3.18 -9.26
N THR A 80 -8.57 -2.23 -10.05
CA THR A 80 -9.84 -2.39 -10.79
C THR A 80 -9.65 -2.54 -12.30
N GLY A 81 -8.48 -2.19 -12.84
CA GLY A 81 -8.25 -2.13 -14.28
C GLY A 81 -9.00 -1.01 -15.01
N SER A 82 -9.73 -0.16 -14.28
CA SER A 82 -10.48 0.98 -14.82
C SER A 82 -9.72 2.29 -14.58
N GLY A 83 -10.05 3.36 -15.32
CA GLY A 83 -9.68 4.73 -14.95
C GLY A 83 -10.66 5.38 -13.98
N PRO A 84 -10.40 6.63 -13.54
CA PRO A 84 -11.26 7.39 -12.61
C PRO A 84 -12.72 7.47 -12.98
N ALA A 85 -13.04 7.53 -14.28
CA ALA A 85 -14.42 7.55 -14.75
C ALA A 85 -15.21 6.27 -14.44
N GLY A 86 -14.55 5.11 -14.31
CA GLY A 86 -15.22 3.84 -13.99
C GLY A 86 -15.11 3.42 -12.52
N HIS A 87 -14.00 3.74 -11.84
CA HIS A 87 -13.84 3.41 -10.41
C HIS A 87 -14.23 4.54 -9.44
N GLY A 88 -14.57 5.73 -9.93
CA GLY A 88 -15.16 6.83 -9.14
C GLY A 88 -14.16 7.66 -8.34
N LEU A 89 -12.99 7.12 -8.00
CA LEU A 89 -11.94 7.84 -7.26
C LEU A 89 -11.18 8.83 -8.16
N VAL A 90 -11.57 10.11 -8.13
CA VAL A 90 -10.98 11.17 -8.96
C VAL A 90 -9.81 11.91 -8.32
N SER A 91 -9.64 11.81 -6.99
CA SER A 91 -8.55 12.44 -6.22
C SER A 91 -8.43 11.71 -4.86
N ASN A 92 -7.41 12.04 -4.06
CA ASN A 92 -7.39 11.61 -2.65
C ASN A 92 -8.51 12.28 -1.85
N ASP A 93 -8.81 13.53 -2.20
CA ASP A 93 -9.82 14.37 -1.59
C ASP A 93 -10.47 15.22 -2.69
N TRP A 94 -11.77 15.45 -2.61
CA TRP A 94 -12.51 16.30 -3.55
C TRP A 94 -13.72 16.96 -2.89
N PHE A 95 -14.21 18.04 -3.48
CA PHE A 95 -15.43 18.70 -3.04
C PHE A 95 -16.67 17.90 -3.45
N ASP A 96 -17.42 17.41 -2.47
CA ASP A 96 -18.70 16.73 -2.64
C ASP A 96 -19.82 17.78 -2.62
N ARG A 97 -20.51 17.94 -3.75
CA ARG A 97 -21.51 19.00 -3.94
C ARG A 97 -22.79 18.74 -3.14
N GLU A 98 -23.13 17.48 -2.89
CA GLU A 98 -24.32 17.12 -2.11
C GLU A 98 -24.08 17.37 -0.62
N LEU A 99 -22.87 17.11 -0.15
CA LEU A 99 -22.46 17.36 1.24
C LEU A 99 -21.97 18.79 1.48
N GLY A 100 -21.67 19.56 0.43
CA GLY A 100 -21.20 20.94 0.51
C GLY A 100 -19.79 21.08 1.13
N ARG A 101 -18.94 20.06 1.05
CA ARG A 101 -17.61 20.04 1.68
C ARG A 101 -16.64 19.12 0.95
N ASP A 102 -15.35 19.24 1.28
CA ASP A 102 -14.36 18.25 0.89
C ASP A 102 -14.56 16.91 1.62
N VAL A 103 -14.35 15.82 0.89
CA VAL A 103 -14.42 14.44 1.38
C VAL A 103 -13.17 13.68 1.00
N ASN A 104 -12.71 12.78 1.87
CA ASN A 104 -11.62 11.87 1.53
C ASN A 104 -12.12 10.66 0.71
N CYS A 105 -11.27 10.13 -0.16
CA CYS A 105 -11.58 9.03 -1.08
C CYS A 105 -12.04 7.73 -0.44
N VAL A 106 -11.69 7.50 0.83
CA VAL A 106 -12.13 6.35 1.61
C VAL A 106 -12.93 6.75 2.83
N GLU A 107 -13.38 8.01 2.93
CA GLU A 107 -14.22 8.47 4.03
C GLU A 107 -15.59 7.78 4.01
N ASP A 108 -16.00 7.23 5.15
CA ASP A 108 -17.32 6.66 5.37
C ASP A 108 -17.74 6.75 6.84
N THR A 109 -18.62 7.69 7.13
CA THR A 109 -19.13 7.94 8.50
C THR A 109 -19.93 6.78 9.06
N ALA A 110 -20.44 5.87 8.22
CA ALA A 110 -21.13 4.65 8.65
C ALA A 110 -20.16 3.52 9.04
N SER A 111 -18.85 3.71 8.83
CA SER A 111 -17.82 2.72 9.11
C SER A 111 -16.75 3.28 10.07
N PRO A 112 -17.08 3.51 11.36
CA PRO A 112 -16.13 3.99 12.36
C PRO A 112 -14.86 3.15 12.45
N LEU A 113 -13.76 3.80 12.84
CA LEU A 113 -12.47 3.14 13.02
C LEU A 113 -12.47 2.14 14.19
N LEU A 114 -11.58 1.16 14.13
CA LEU A 114 -11.32 0.15 15.15
C LEU A 114 -9.84 0.16 15.52
N GLY A 115 -9.53 0.41 16.79
CA GLY A 115 -8.18 0.50 17.36
C GLY A 115 -8.13 1.45 18.56
N ASN A 116 -6.98 1.56 19.23
CA ASN A 116 -6.85 2.49 20.36
C ASN A 116 -6.45 3.87 19.85
N LEU A 117 -7.44 4.58 19.32
CA LEU A 117 -7.25 5.93 18.80
C LEU A 117 -7.23 6.96 19.95
N PRO A 118 -6.40 8.02 19.86
CA PRO A 118 -6.54 9.17 20.74
C PRO A 118 -7.95 9.78 20.64
N ASP A 119 -8.43 10.35 21.75
CA ASP A 119 -9.78 10.90 21.90
C ASP A 119 -10.22 11.81 20.74
N GLU A 120 -9.33 12.68 20.24
CA GLU A 120 -9.67 13.58 19.13
C GLU A 120 -9.92 12.82 17.82
N ALA A 121 -9.05 11.86 17.49
CA ALA A 121 -9.20 11.04 16.29
C ALA A 121 -10.41 10.08 16.40
N ALA A 122 -10.70 9.59 17.61
CA ALA A 122 -11.86 8.74 17.87
C ALA A 122 -13.20 9.51 17.80
N LYS A 123 -13.19 10.81 18.14
CA LYS A 123 -14.39 11.66 18.17
C LYS A 123 -14.65 12.39 16.85
N ASP A 124 -13.72 12.39 15.90
CA ASP A 124 -13.95 12.96 14.58
C ASP A 124 -15.07 12.19 13.85
N PRO A 125 -16.23 12.81 13.57
CA PRO A 125 -17.35 12.14 12.90
C PRO A 125 -17.02 11.73 11.46
N HIS A 126 -15.94 12.27 10.88
CA HIS A 126 -15.43 11.96 9.55
C HIS A 126 -14.22 11.02 9.57
N SER A 127 -13.89 10.41 10.72
CA SER A 127 -12.78 9.47 10.86
C SER A 127 -13.04 8.11 10.21
N GLY A 128 -14.31 7.72 10.02
CA GLY A 128 -14.68 6.41 9.50
C GLY A 128 -14.16 6.15 8.08
N ARG A 129 -13.82 4.89 7.78
CA ARG A 129 -13.12 4.50 6.54
C ARG A 129 -13.71 3.25 5.89
N SER A 130 -13.94 3.27 4.58
CA SER A 130 -14.39 2.09 3.81
C SER A 130 -14.18 2.25 2.30
N PRO A 131 -14.35 1.20 1.47
CA PRO A 131 -14.30 1.29 0.03
C PRO A 131 -15.63 1.78 -0.58
N ARG A 132 -16.54 2.38 0.20
CA ARG A 132 -17.89 2.76 -0.23
C ARG A 132 -17.91 3.64 -1.49
N ARG A 133 -16.91 4.49 -1.68
CA ARG A 133 -16.79 5.40 -2.82
C ARG A 133 -16.20 4.76 -4.08
N LEU A 134 -15.66 3.54 -4.00
CA LEU A 134 -15.11 2.81 -5.15
C LEU A 134 -16.25 2.23 -5.99
N THR A 135 -16.53 2.70 -7.20
CA THR A 135 -17.71 2.23 -7.96
C THR A 135 -17.50 0.92 -8.72
N ALA A 136 -16.25 0.47 -8.87
CA ALA A 136 -15.89 -0.79 -9.52
C ALA A 136 -15.49 -1.85 -8.48
N SER A 137 -15.58 -3.12 -8.86
CA SER A 137 -14.96 -4.23 -8.12
C SER A 137 -13.45 -4.25 -8.35
N THR A 138 -12.71 -4.73 -7.35
CA THR A 138 -11.28 -4.99 -7.48
C THR A 138 -11.02 -6.41 -8.01
N ILE A 139 -9.80 -6.68 -8.48
CA ILE A 139 -9.36 -8.04 -8.78
C ILE A 139 -9.51 -8.97 -7.56
N GLY A 140 -9.31 -8.43 -6.35
CA GLY A 140 -9.56 -9.15 -5.11
C GLY A 140 -11.04 -9.50 -4.91
N ASP A 141 -11.94 -8.55 -5.15
CA ASP A 141 -13.39 -8.80 -5.11
C ASP A 141 -13.78 -9.91 -6.08
N GLU A 142 -13.27 -9.85 -7.32
CA GLU A 142 -13.55 -10.85 -8.35
C GLU A 142 -12.96 -12.24 -8.01
N LEU A 143 -11.78 -12.32 -7.40
CA LEU A 143 -11.21 -13.59 -6.93
C LEU A 143 -12.08 -14.24 -5.84
N VAL A 144 -12.56 -13.46 -4.88
CA VAL A 144 -13.47 -13.98 -3.84
C VAL A 144 -14.78 -14.46 -4.46
N LEU A 145 -15.35 -13.70 -5.42
CA LEU A 145 -16.59 -14.08 -6.10
C LEU A 145 -16.42 -15.33 -6.97
N ALA A 146 -15.39 -15.38 -7.81
CA ALA A 146 -15.11 -16.49 -8.72
C ALA A 146 -14.80 -17.81 -7.98
N SER A 147 -14.23 -17.72 -6.79
CA SER A 147 -13.91 -18.87 -5.95
C SER A 147 -15.06 -19.29 -5.01
N ALA A 148 -16.21 -18.62 -5.08
CA ALA A 148 -17.34 -18.78 -4.15
C ALA A 148 -16.93 -18.60 -2.68
N GLY A 149 -16.04 -17.64 -2.40
CA GLY A 149 -15.57 -17.30 -1.06
C GLY A 149 -14.40 -18.14 -0.56
N ARG A 150 -13.85 -19.05 -1.36
CA ARG A 150 -12.68 -19.86 -0.97
C ARG A 150 -11.38 -19.07 -0.98
N SER A 151 -11.22 -18.14 -1.93
CA SER A 151 -10.11 -17.21 -1.93
C SER A 151 -10.34 -16.14 -0.86
N ARG A 152 -9.26 -15.73 -0.20
CA ARG A 152 -9.24 -14.65 0.80
C ARG A 152 -8.37 -13.52 0.30
N VAL A 153 -8.74 -12.28 0.63
CA VAL A 153 -8.02 -11.07 0.24
C VAL A 153 -7.69 -10.27 1.48
N PHE A 154 -6.42 -9.95 1.64
CA PHE A 154 -5.90 -9.15 2.74
C PHE A 154 -5.04 -8.03 2.18
N ALA A 155 -5.12 -6.85 2.79
CA ALA A 155 -4.26 -5.73 2.44
C ALA A 155 -3.81 -4.99 3.70
N ALA A 156 -2.54 -4.63 3.75
CA ALA A 156 -1.98 -3.77 4.77
C ALA A 156 -1.20 -2.63 4.12
N SER A 157 -1.19 -1.45 4.76
CA SER A 157 -0.46 -0.29 4.26
C SER A 157 -0.16 0.72 5.36
N LEU A 158 0.81 1.61 5.12
CA LEU A 158 1.03 2.80 5.94
C LEU A 158 -0.04 3.90 5.71
N LYS A 159 -1.01 3.68 4.81
CA LYS A 159 -2.09 4.61 4.51
C LYS A 159 -3.41 3.85 4.39
N ASP A 160 -4.48 4.39 4.96
CA ASP A 160 -5.85 3.89 4.83
C ASP A 160 -6.23 3.49 3.40
N ARG A 161 -6.18 4.44 2.45
CA ARG A 161 -6.49 4.20 1.03
C ARG A 161 -5.53 3.22 0.34
N GLY A 162 -4.31 3.08 0.85
CA GLY A 162 -3.33 2.11 0.37
C GLY A 162 -3.66 0.67 0.77
N ALA A 163 -4.48 0.47 1.81
CA ALA A 163 -4.98 -0.85 2.21
C ALA A 163 -6.44 -1.09 1.73
N ILE A 164 -7.31 -0.09 1.89
CA ILE A 164 -8.74 -0.20 1.62
C ILE A 164 -9.04 -0.42 0.14
N VAL A 165 -8.37 0.32 -0.74
CA VAL A 165 -8.64 0.20 -2.18
C VAL A 165 -8.18 -1.15 -2.72
N PRO A 166 -6.98 -1.67 -2.38
CA PRO A 166 -6.60 -3.04 -2.77
C PRO A 166 -7.51 -4.12 -2.18
N ALA A 167 -7.92 -4.01 -0.91
CA ALA A 167 -8.79 -5.00 -0.27
C ALA A 167 -10.18 -5.10 -0.91
N GLY A 168 -10.68 -3.99 -1.45
CA GLY A 168 -12.02 -3.93 -2.01
C GLY A 168 -13.11 -4.20 -0.97
N ARG A 169 -14.28 -4.63 -1.44
CA ARG A 169 -15.46 -4.90 -0.60
C ARG A 169 -15.43 -6.28 0.05
N LYS A 170 -14.69 -7.23 -0.53
CA LYS A 170 -14.68 -8.63 -0.13
C LYS A 170 -13.42 -9.03 0.63
N GLY A 171 -12.38 -8.20 0.61
CA GLY A 171 -11.18 -8.41 1.41
C GLY A 171 -11.26 -7.87 2.83
N LYS A 172 -10.11 -7.83 3.48
CA LYS A 172 -9.86 -7.22 4.79
C LYS A 172 -8.69 -6.24 4.69
N ALA A 173 -8.80 -5.11 5.37
CA ALA A 173 -7.78 -4.07 5.33
C ALA A 173 -7.32 -3.66 6.72
N TRP A 174 -6.01 -3.46 6.87
CA TRP A 174 -5.40 -2.81 8.03
C TRP A 174 -4.46 -1.70 7.60
N TRP A 175 -4.34 -0.67 8.40
CA TRP A 175 -3.37 0.39 8.10
C TRP A 175 -2.77 1.00 9.36
N TYR A 176 -1.56 1.52 9.22
CA TYR A 176 -0.89 2.22 10.30
C TYR A 176 -1.53 3.57 10.59
N GLU A 177 -1.93 3.80 11.83
CA GLU A 177 -2.48 5.05 12.33
C GLU A 177 -1.42 5.85 13.08
N LYS A 178 -0.89 6.88 12.42
CA LYS A 178 0.21 7.72 12.92
C LYS A 178 -0.13 8.54 14.16
N THR A 179 -1.39 8.65 14.57
CA THR A 179 -1.75 9.29 15.85
C THR A 179 -1.60 8.36 17.04
N ALA A 180 -1.69 7.04 16.81
CA ALA A 180 -1.64 6.00 17.84
C ALA A 180 -0.36 5.14 17.81
N GLY A 181 0.29 5.02 16.64
CA GLY A 181 1.40 4.08 16.44
C GLY A 181 0.94 2.63 16.30
N GLU A 182 -0.33 2.42 15.97
CA GLU A 182 -0.99 1.11 15.91
C GLU A 182 -1.48 0.79 14.49
N PHE A 183 -1.67 -0.49 14.19
CA PHE A 183 -2.43 -0.91 13.02
C PHE A 183 -3.92 -0.97 13.36
N VAL A 184 -4.72 -0.25 12.59
CA VAL A 184 -6.17 -0.11 12.79
C VAL A 184 -6.95 -0.65 11.60
N SER A 185 -8.26 -0.80 11.78
CA SER A 185 -9.20 -1.12 10.69
C SER A 185 -10.48 -0.31 10.88
N SER A 186 -11.59 -0.73 10.28
CA SER A 186 -12.90 -0.11 10.46
C SER A 186 -14.03 -1.13 10.59
N ARG A 187 -15.18 -0.63 11.06
CA ARG A 187 -16.45 -1.37 11.16
C ARG A 187 -16.95 -1.94 9.84
N PHE A 188 -16.45 -1.46 8.70
CA PHE A 188 -16.72 -2.07 7.41
C PHE A 188 -16.16 -3.50 7.31
N TYR A 189 -14.93 -3.71 7.78
CA TYR A 189 -14.22 -4.99 7.62
C TYR A 189 -14.44 -5.93 8.80
N PHE A 190 -14.59 -5.38 10.01
CA PHE A 190 -14.65 -6.18 11.23
C PHE A 190 -15.66 -5.64 12.24
N THR A 191 -16.19 -6.55 13.08
CA THR A 191 -16.96 -6.16 14.27
C THR A 191 -16.03 -5.79 15.44
N GLN A 192 -14.80 -6.26 15.46
CA GLN A 192 -13.75 -5.85 16.39
C GLN A 192 -12.41 -6.24 15.77
N LEU A 193 -11.31 -5.60 16.18
CA LEU A 193 -10.00 -6.03 15.72
C LEU A 193 -9.79 -7.52 16.06
N PRO A 194 -9.21 -8.33 15.16
CA PRO A 194 -8.84 -9.70 15.48
C PRO A 194 -7.92 -9.75 16.70
N GLY A 195 -7.96 -10.87 17.43
CA GLY A 195 -7.14 -11.06 18.64
C GLY A 195 -5.64 -10.88 18.38
N TRP A 196 -5.15 -11.36 17.23
CA TRP A 196 -3.74 -11.22 16.84
C TRP A 196 -3.35 -9.76 16.57
N VAL A 197 -4.22 -8.95 15.97
CA VAL A 197 -3.96 -7.51 15.76
C VAL A 197 -3.97 -6.75 17.09
N THR A 198 -4.88 -7.15 17.98
CA THR A 198 -4.93 -6.58 19.34
C THR A 198 -3.65 -6.90 20.11
N ALA A 199 -3.17 -8.14 20.04
CA ALA A 199 -1.92 -8.57 20.65
C ALA A 199 -0.70 -7.86 20.02
N TRP A 200 -0.68 -7.71 18.69
CA TRP A 200 0.32 -6.93 17.96
C TRP A 200 0.41 -5.50 18.48
N ASN A 201 -0.72 -4.79 18.53
CA ASN A 201 -0.73 -3.40 19.01
C ASN A 201 -0.33 -3.29 20.49
N GLN A 202 -0.75 -4.25 21.33
CA GLN A 202 -0.36 -4.30 22.75
C GLN A 202 1.14 -4.51 22.96
N ALA A 203 1.80 -5.26 22.08
CA ALA A 203 3.25 -5.44 22.09
C ALA A 203 4.04 -4.17 21.69
N ARG A 204 3.34 -3.16 21.15
CA ARG A 204 3.89 -1.86 20.72
C ARG A 204 5.16 -1.98 19.85
N PRO A 205 5.17 -2.69 18.72
CA PRO A 205 6.37 -2.88 17.90
C PRO A 205 6.99 -1.56 17.43
N ALA A 206 6.17 -0.54 17.19
CA ALA A 206 6.65 0.81 16.87
C ALA A 206 7.60 1.38 17.94
N HIS A 207 7.46 1.00 19.21
CA HIS A 207 8.30 1.50 20.31
C HIS A 207 9.73 0.95 20.26
N GLY A 208 9.98 -0.12 19.52
CA GLY A 208 11.34 -0.62 19.26
C GLY A 208 12.23 0.39 18.53
N PHE A 209 11.63 1.39 17.87
CA PHE A 209 12.33 2.46 17.16
C PHE A 209 12.50 3.75 17.98
N LEU A 210 12.00 3.81 19.22
CA LEU A 210 12.15 4.98 20.08
C LEU A 210 13.62 5.28 20.38
N GLY A 211 13.99 6.55 20.35
CA GLY A 211 15.36 7.01 20.53
C GLY A 211 16.29 6.68 19.35
N GLY A 212 15.79 6.00 18.32
CA GLY A 212 16.53 5.69 17.11
C GLY A 212 16.67 6.89 16.16
N GLU A 213 17.52 6.70 15.16
CA GLU A 213 17.77 7.67 14.11
C GLU A 213 17.77 7.00 12.73
N TRP A 214 17.30 7.74 11.73
CA TRP A 214 17.48 7.38 10.33
C TRP A 214 18.84 7.92 9.85
N THR A 215 19.76 6.99 9.60
CA THR A 215 21.10 7.27 9.07
C THR A 215 21.24 6.78 7.63
N LEU A 216 22.30 7.25 6.95
CA LEU A 216 22.64 6.78 5.62
C LEU A 216 23.16 5.34 5.69
N MET A 217 22.58 4.44 4.87
CA MET A 217 23.00 3.03 4.80
C MET A 217 24.37 2.84 4.14
N HIS A 218 24.74 3.74 3.21
CA HIS A 218 26.03 3.71 2.51
C HIS A 218 26.92 4.88 2.95
N PRO A 219 28.23 4.86 2.62
CA PRO A 219 29.11 6.00 2.88
C PRO A 219 28.55 7.29 2.24
N ARG A 220 28.61 8.39 3.00
CA ARG A 220 27.98 9.67 2.70
C ARG A 220 28.41 10.20 1.33
N GLU A 221 29.70 10.12 1.01
CA GLU A 221 30.34 10.52 -0.24
C GLU A 221 29.81 9.76 -1.47
N SER A 222 29.13 8.63 -1.28
CA SER A 222 28.59 7.83 -2.38
C SER A 222 27.21 8.31 -2.86
N TYR A 223 26.57 9.23 -2.14
CA TYR A 223 25.26 9.81 -2.49
C TYR A 223 25.42 10.98 -3.47
N ARG A 224 24.64 10.96 -4.56
CA ARG A 224 24.77 11.92 -5.68
C ARG A 224 24.30 13.35 -5.39
N ALA A 225 23.45 13.54 -4.38
CA ALA A 225 22.83 14.83 -4.06
C ALA A 225 23.29 15.33 -2.69
N LEU A 226 24.54 15.06 -2.33
CA LEU A 226 25.03 15.25 -0.98
C LEU A 226 25.11 16.72 -0.56
N ASP A 227 25.47 17.57 -1.50
CA ASP A 227 25.48 19.03 -1.38
C ASP A 227 24.07 19.64 -1.25
N MET A 228 23.04 18.81 -1.37
CA MET A 228 21.64 19.18 -1.34
C MET A 228 20.89 18.56 -0.15
N ASP A 229 21.58 18.20 0.93
CA ASP A 229 21.01 17.62 2.17
C ASP A 229 20.12 18.62 2.94
N ASP A 230 20.29 19.93 2.72
CA ASP A 230 19.49 20.96 3.39
C ASP A 230 18.76 21.87 2.38
N ARG A 231 17.57 21.47 1.91
CA ARG A 231 16.82 22.28 0.90
C ARG A 231 15.57 22.95 1.46
N PRO A 232 15.34 24.25 1.18
CA PRO A 232 14.27 25.03 1.81
C PRO A 232 12.84 24.51 1.55
N PHE A 233 12.68 23.62 0.58
CA PHE A 233 11.41 23.02 0.20
C PHE A 233 11.23 21.57 0.69
N GLU A 234 12.18 21.03 1.45
CA GLU A 234 12.00 19.77 2.17
C GLU A 234 11.09 19.99 3.38
N LYS A 235 10.14 19.07 3.55
CA LYS A 235 9.15 19.14 4.61
C LYS A 235 9.61 18.31 5.80
N MET A 236 9.63 18.93 6.97
CA MET A 236 9.75 18.22 8.23
C MET A 236 8.49 17.38 8.48
N ARG A 237 8.68 16.19 9.06
CA ARG A 237 7.60 15.21 9.30
C ARG A 237 7.75 14.63 10.70
N GLY A 238 6.88 15.02 11.61
CA GLY A 238 7.08 14.68 13.01
C GLY A 238 8.39 15.32 13.50
N THR A 239 9.22 14.52 14.14
CA THR A 239 10.58 14.85 14.59
C THR A 239 11.64 14.85 13.47
N LEU A 240 11.34 14.38 12.25
CA LEU A 240 12.31 14.34 11.16
C LEU A 240 12.70 15.75 10.73
N GLY A 241 13.98 16.08 10.88
CA GLY A 241 14.62 17.28 10.35
C GLY A 241 14.81 17.23 8.83
N ARG A 242 15.50 18.23 8.26
CA ARG A 242 15.82 18.28 6.82
C ARG A 242 17.10 17.54 6.46
N THR A 243 18.07 17.53 7.35
CA THR A 243 19.40 16.94 7.15
C THR A 243 19.58 15.64 7.90
N PHE A 244 20.42 14.75 7.36
CA PHE A 244 20.86 13.56 8.08
C PHE A 244 21.82 13.87 9.24
N PRO A 245 21.82 13.06 10.33
CA PRO A 245 20.85 11.99 10.61
C PRO A 245 19.48 12.53 11.06
N HIS A 246 18.39 11.83 10.74
CA HIS A 246 17.06 12.24 11.17
C HIS A 246 16.65 11.51 12.45
N PRO A 247 16.50 12.20 13.59
CA PRO A 247 16.04 11.57 14.82
C PRO A 247 14.56 11.15 14.68
N LEU A 248 14.22 9.94 15.12
CA LEU A 248 12.82 9.50 15.17
C LEU A 248 12.08 10.09 16.38
N GLY A 249 12.79 10.41 17.45
CA GLY A 249 12.22 10.94 18.69
C GLY A 249 12.33 9.94 19.85
N ASP A 250 12.44 10.49 21.06
CA ASP A 250 12.72 9.76 22.30
C ASP A 250 11.45 9.44 23.13
N ARG A 251 10.30 9.98 22.72
CA ARG A 251 9.04 9.88 23.45
C ARG A 251 7.93 9.38 22.53
N PRO A 252 7.11 8.42 22.99
CA PRO A 252 5.95 7.97 22.22
C PRO A 252 4.93 9.11 22.09
N GLY A 253 4.38 9.27 20.90
CA GLY A 253 3.38 10.29 20.61
C GLY A 253 3.22 10.57 19.11
N PRO A 254 2.26 11.41 18.72
CA PRO A 254 1.93 11.68 17.31
C PRO A 254 3.13 12.13 16.47
N GLU A 255 4.06 12.90 17.06
CA GLU A 255 5.28 13.34 16.38
C GLU A 255 6.22 12.17 16.04
N PHE A 256 6.51 11.30 17.01
CA PHE A 256 7.32 10.09 16.81
C PHE A 256 6.66 9.12 15.82
N TYR A 257 5.37 8.83 15.99
CA TYR A 257 4.66 7.91 15.10
C TYR A 257 4.51 8.46 13.68
N THR A 258 4.42 9.78 13.52
CA THR A 258 4.49 10.45 12.22
C THR A 258 5.88 10.32 11.63
N ALA A 259 6.94 10.61 12.39
CA ALA A 259 8.31 10.46 11.92
C ALA A 259 8.61 9.03 11.47
N LEU A 260 8.23 8.03 12.27
CA LEU A 260 8.35 6.61 11.92
C LEU A 260 7.71 6.32 10.57
N ARG A 261 6.45 6.72 10.37
CA ARG A 261 5.70 6.54 9.09
C ARG A 261 6.43 7.11 7.86
N TYR A 262 7.21 8.17 8.03
CA TYR A 262 7.94 8.83 6.95
C TYR A 262 9.43 8.39 6.87
N SER A 263 9.81 7.33 7.57
CA SER A 263 11.15 6.74 7.55
C SER A 263 11.15 5.33 6.95
N PRO A 264 12.30 4.78 6.52
CA PRO A 264 12.40 3.40 6.02
C PRO A 264 11.92 2.35 7.02
N MET A 265 12.04 2.63 8.32
CA MET A 265 11.64 1.72 9.40
C MET A 265 10.13 1.47 9.44
N ALA A 266 9.31 2.33 8.83
CA ALA A 266 7.89 2.03 8.69
C ALA A 266 7.61 0.96 7.62
N ASP A 267 8.45 0.83 6.59
CA ASP A 267 8.34 -0.27 5.63
C ASP A 267 8.76 -1.59 6.29
N GLU A 268 9.77 -1.58 7.17
CA GLU A 268 10.14 -2.73 8.02
C GLU A 268 8.98 -3.12 8.94
N LEU A 269 8.42 -2.15 9.67
CA LEU A 269 7.26 -2.38 10.54
C LEU A 269 6.04 -2.92 9.77
N LEU A 270 5.79 -2.43 8.55
CA LEU A 270 4.72 -2.92 7.69
C LEU A 270 4.99 -4.35 7.24
N LEU A 271 6.24 -4.68 6.88
CA LEU A 271 6.62 -6.03 6.49
C LEU A 271 6.40 -7.02 7.64
N ASP A 272 6.87 -6.69 8.84
CA ASP A 272 6.68 -7.55 10.02
C ASP A 272 5.19 -7.78 10.32
N PHE A 273 4.36 -6.73 10.18
CA PHE A 273 2.90 -6.84 10.33
C PHE A 273 2.28 -7.74 9.24
N VAL A 274 2.72 -7.60 7.98
CA VAL A 274 2.23 -8.43 6.86
C VAL A 274 2.64 -9.89 7.03
N GLU A 275 3.86 -10.16 7.50
CA GLU A 275 4.29 -11.53 7.80
C GLU A 275 3.44 -12.15 8.91
N GLU A 276 3.15 -11.39 9.97
CA GLU A 276 2.29 -11.87 11.05
C GLU A 276 0.86 -12.10 10.56
N MET A 277 0.32 -11.18 9.78
CA MET A 277 -0.98 -11.35 9.10
C MET A 277 -1.00 -12.64 8.26
N MET A 278 0.05 -12.92 7.50
CA MET A 278 0.15 -14.15 6.70
C MET A 278 0.25 -15.42 7.54
N ARG A 279 0.83 -15.38 8.75
CA ARG A 279 0.85 -16.54 9.67
C ARG A 279 -0.53 -16.79 10.29
N GLN A 280 -1.24 -15.72 10.62
CA GLN A 280 -2.53 -15.79 11.34
C GLN A 280 -3.72 -16.04 10.42
N GLU A 281 -3.63 -15.61 9.16
CA GLU A 281 -4.73 -15.63 8.20
C GLU A 281 -4.57 -16.68 7.08
N GLN A 282 -3.65 -17.65 7.24
CA GLN A 282 -3.60 -18.85 6.39
C GLN A 282 -4.87 -19.70 6.47
#